data_AF-A0A973B2K9-F1
#
_entry.id   AF-A0A973B2K9-F1
#
_cell.length_a   1.000
_cell.length_b   1.000
_cell.length_c   1.000
_cell.angle_alpha   90.00
_cell.angle_beta   90.00
_cell.angle_gamma   90.00
#
_symmetry.space_group_name_H-M   'P 1'
#
loop_
_entity.id
_entity.type
_entity.pdbx_description
1 polymer ?
#
loop_
_entity_poly.entity_id
_entity_poly.type
_entity_poly.pdbx_seq_one_letter_code
_entity_poly.pdbx_strand_id
1 'polypeptide(L)' 'DAGGRVIAAINTSAHATRVSLATLRDDFLPALRQCAQSIDADLRGSRP' A
#
# COMPACT_ATOMS: atom_id res chain seq x y z
N ASP A 1 3.28 12.26 5.28
CA ASP A 1 4.49 12.84 5.90
C ASP A 1 4.39 12.68 7.41
N ALA A 2 5.38 13.15 8.17
CA ALA A 2 5.36 13.07 9.63
C ALA A 2 4.16 13.79 10.29
N GLY A 3 3.53 14.73 9.58
CA GLY A 3 2.33 15.46 10.02
C GLY A 3 1.01 14.79 9.61
N GLY A 4 1.04 13.57 9.07
CA GLY A 4 -0.16 12.82 8.67
C GLY A 4 -0.78 13.26 7.34
N ARG A 5 -0.13 14.14 6.57
CA ARG A 5 -0.61 14.48 5.22
C ARG A 5 -0.29 13.34 4.26
N VAL A 6 -1.23 13.03 3.36
CA VAL A 6 -0.97 12.11 2.25
C VAL A 6 -0.01 12.78 1.26
N ILE A 7 1.15 12.17 1.03
CA ILE A 7 2.21 12.72 0.16
C ILE A 7 2.55 11.82 -1.03
N ALA A 8 2.08 10.57 -1.02
CA ALA A 8 2.38 9.56 -2.01
C ALA A 8 1.28 8.50 -2.06
N ALA A 9 1.29 7.68 -3.10
CA ALA A 9 0.45 6.50 -3.23
C ALA A 9 1.32 5.31 -3.68
N ILE A 10 0.89 4.10 -3.29
CA ILE A 10 1.48 2.84 -3.76
C ILE A 10 0.42 2.04 -4.50
N ASN A 11 0.84 1.23 -5.47
CA ASN A 11 -0.04 0.35 -6.22
C ASN A 11 0.59 -1.03 -6.40
N THR A 12 -0.25 -1.97 -6.81
CA THR A 12 0.16 -3.25 -7.35
C THR A 12 -0.68 -3.52 -8.59
N SER A 13 -0.10 -4.23 -9.54
CA SER A 13 -0.77 -4.60 -10.79
C SER A 13 -0.65 -6.10 -10.99
N ALA A 14 -1.73 -6.71 -11.45
CA ALA A 14 -1.76 -8.12 -11.81
C ALA A 14 -2.33 -8.29 -13.23
N HIS A 15 -1.95 -9.38 -13.89
CA HIS A 15 -2.51 -9.69 -15.20
C HIS A 15 -3.99 -10.07 -15.08
N ALA A 16 -4.87 -9.36 -15.80
CA ALA A 16 -6.33 -9.45 -15.64
C ALA A 16 -6.90 -10.87 -15.86
N THR A 17 -6.25 -11.69 -16.69
CA THR A 17 -6.70 -13.08 -16.93
C THR A 17 -6.20 -14.08 -15.88
N ARG A 18 -5.31 -13.66 -14.97
CA ARG A 18 -4.70 -14.52 -13.94
C ARG A 18 -5.27 -14.30 -12.55
N VAL A 19 -5.85 -13.12 -12.29
CA VAL A 19 -6.30 -12.71 -10.96
C VAL A 19 -7.68 -12.07 -11.06
N SER A 20 -8.63 -12.58 -10.28
CA SER A 20 -9.97 -12.02 -10.22
C SER A 20 -9.99 -10.73 -9.38
N LEU A 21 -11.02 -9.89 -9.57
CA LEU A 21 -11.24 -8.72 -8.70
C LEU A 21 -11.45 -9.11 -7.23
N ALA A 22 -12.11 -10.24 -6.97
CA ALA A 22 -12.30 -10.75 -5.62
C ALA A 22 -10.94 -11.09 -4.97
N THR A 23 -10.06 -11.79 -5.68
CA THR A 23 -8.69 -12.08 -5.23
C THR A 23 -7.90 -10.80 -4.96
N LEU A 24 -7.98 -9.79 -5.85
CA LEU A 24 -7.34 -8.50 -5.62
C LEU A 24 -7.85 -7.81 -4.34
N ARG A 25 -9.15 -7.89 -4.06
CA ARG A 25 -9.76 -7.28 -2.89
C ARG A 25 -9.47 -8.05 -1.60
N ASP A 26 -9.55 -9.37 -1.64
CA ASP A 26 -9.55 -10.21 -0.44
C ASP A 26 -8.13 -10.59 -0.02
N ASP A 27 -7.20 -10.73 -0.98
CA ASP A 27 -5.83 -11.17 -0.70
C ASP A 27 -4.79 -10.06 -0.88
N PHE A 28 -4.88 -9.28 -1.97
CA PHE A 28 -3.86 -8.28 -2.30
C PHE A 28 -4.06 -6.96 -1.53
N LEU A 29 -5.29 -6.46 -1.44
CA LEU A 29 -5.57 -5.18 -0.80
C LEU A 29 -5.19 -5.16 0.69
N PRO A 30 -5.44 -6.20 1.51
CA PRO A 30 -4.99 -6.20 2.90
C PRO A 30 -3.46 -6.12 3.03
N ALA A 31 -2.73 -6.88 2.21
CA ALA A 31 -1.28 -6.86 2.19
C ALA A 31 -0.74 -5.49 1.72
N LEU A 32 -1.35 -4.88 0.70
CA LEU A 32 -0.96 -3.55 0.23
C LEU A 32 -1.21 -2.47 1.30
N ARG A 33 -2.30 -2.58 2.06
CA ARG A 33 -2.58 -1.67 3.19
C ARG A 33 -1.56 -1.82 4.31
N GLN A 34 -1.15 -3.05 4.63
CA GLN A 34 -0.10 -3.29 5.61
C GLN A 34 1.24 -2.71 5.13
N CYS A 35 1.58 -2.91 3.85
CA CYS A 35 2.78 -2.33 3.24
C CYS A 35 2.77 -0.79 3.34
N ALA A 36 1.63 -0.15 3.03
CA ALA A 36 1.47 1.30 3.16
C ALA A 36 1.70 1.78 4.59
N GLN A 37 1.20 1.04 5.60
CA GLN A 37 1.40 1.37 7.01
C GLN A 37 2.87 1.24 7.44
N SER A 38 3.58 0.22 6.97
CA SER A 38 5.01 0.05 7.23
C SER A 38 5.82 1.19 6.63
N ILE A 39 5.59 1.52 5.36
CA ILE A 39 6.26 2.65 4.69
C ILE A 39 5.98 3.96 5.45
N ASP A 40 4.74 4.20 5.84
CA ASP A 40 4.34 5.41 6.57
C ASP A 40 4.96 5.49 7.98
N ALA A 41 5.17 4.35 8.66
CA ALA A 41 5.91 4.29 9.92
C ALA A 41 7.39 4.62 9.74
N ASP A 42 8.03 4.06 8.71
CA ASP A 42 9.44 4.32 8.39
C ASP A 42 9.65 5.79 8.01
N LEU A 43 8.74 6.35 7.19
CA LEU A 43 8.78 7.76 6.79
C LEU A 43 8.56 8.74 7.95
N ARG A 44 7.84 8.33 9.00
CA ARG A 44 7.73 9.11 10.25
C ARG A 44 9.04 9.11 11.05
N GLY A 45 9.75 7.99 11.07
CA GLY A 45 11.03 7.83 11.76
C GLY A 45 12.21 8.44 11.01
N SER A 46 12.14 8.51 9.68
CA SER A 46 13.13 9.19 8.86
C SER A 46 12.98 10.70 9.01
N ARG A 47 13.83 11.30 9.84
CA ARG A 47 13.99 12.75 9.87
C ARG A 47 14.62 13.18 8.52
N PRO A 48 14.09 14.21 7.84
CA PRO A 48 14.75 14.76 6.66
C PRO A 48 16.12 15.36 7.01
#